data_AF-A0A2V1K547-F1
#
_entry.id   AF-A0A2V1K547-F1
#
_cell.length_a   1.000
_cell.length_b   1.000
_cell.length_c   1.000
_cell.angle_alpha   90.00
_cell.angle_beta   90.00
_cell.angle_gamma   90.00
#
_symmetry.space_group_name_H-M   'P 1'
#
loop_
_entity.id
_entity.type
_entity.pdbx_description
1 polymer ?
#
loop_
_entity_poly.entity_id
_entity_poly.type
_entity_poly.pdbx_seq_one_letter_code
_entity_poly.pdbx_strand_id
1 'polypeptide(L)'
;MSYDHAGKLVLRLSVGGLLLLHGLHKLTHGVQGIMGMLAARGWPEFFAYGAYVGEVVAPLLLIIGLFTRPAALIVVVHMLMAFYLAHTGQLLSIDRSGGWALELQGMFLFGALSIFLLGAGRYSMGNSRYD
;
A
#
# COMPACT_ATOMS: atom_id res chain seq x y z
N MET A 1 -20.83 0.58 20.21
CA MET A 1 -20.47 1.17 18.90
C MET A 1 -19.64 2.46 19.03
N SER A 2 -18.77 2.60 20.04
CA SER A 2 -18.12 3.90 20.36
C SER A 2 -16.84 4.19 19.53
N TYR A 3 -16.16 3.14 19.03
CA TYR A 3 -14.80 3.26 18.48
C TYR A 3 -14.64 2.80 17.02
N ASP A 4 -15.71 2.41 16.30
CA ASP A 4 -15.62 1.93 14.90
C ASP A 4 -14.91 2.93 13.98
N HIS A 5 -15.33 4.20 14.03
CA HIS A 5 -14.74 5.23 13.19
C HIS A 5 -13.32 5.60 13.60
N ALA A 6 -13.00 5.53 14.89
CA ALA A 6 -11.65 5.77 15.37
C ALA A 6 -10.71 4.65 14.89
N GLY A 7 -11.16 3.39 14.94
CA GLY A 7 -10.42 2.24 14.40
C GLY A 7 -10.15 2.38 12.90
N LYS A 8 -11.14 2.79 12.11
CA LYS A 8 -10.96 3.06 10.66
C LYS A 8 -9.94 4.18 10.40
N LEU A 9 -9.96 5.25 11.20
CA LEU A 9 -8.96 6.31 11.10
C LEU A 9 -7.56 5.79 11.42
N VAL A 10 -7.38 5.09 12.54
CA VAL A 10 -6.09 4.51 12.93
C VAL A 10 -5.56 3.60 11.83
N LEU A 11 -6.40 2.71 11.30
CA LEU A 11 -6.00 1.80 10.22
C LEU A 11 -5.50 2.56 8.98
N ARG A 12 -6.22 3.61 8.54
CA ARG A 12 -5.79 4.45 7.41
C ARG A 12 -4.49 5.19 7.68
N LEU A 13 -4.33 5.76 8.88
CA LEU A 13 -3.12 6.47 9.26
C LEU A 13 -1.91 5.54 9.38
N SER A 14 -2.09 4.33 9.91
CA SER A 14 -1.02 3.33 10.02
C SER A 14 -0.59 2.84 8.64
N VAL A 15 -1.52 2.39 7.80
CA VAL A 15 -1.20 1.87 6.46
C VAL A 15 -0.67 2.99 5.57
N GLY A 16 -1.39 4.11 5.49
CA GLY A 16 -1.00 5.24 4.66
C GLY A 16 0.29 5.92 5.14
N GLY A 17 0.41 6.17 6.44
CA GLY A 17 1.58 6.85 7.01
C GLY A 17 2.87 6.05 6.81
N LEU A 18 2.84 4.74 7.09
CA LEU A 18 4.02 3.90 6.90
C LEU A 18 4.37 3.70 5.42
N LEU A 19 3.39 3.47 4.54
CA LEU A 19 3.64 3.38 3.09
C LEU A 19 4.20 4.67 2.51
N LEU A 20 3.74 5.83 3.00
CA LEU A 20 4.23 7.12 2.55
C LEU A 20 5.73 7.31 2.81
N LEU A 21 6.28 6.69 3.87
CA LEU A 21 7.73 6.69 4.10
C LEU A 21 8.49 5.95 2.99
N HIS A 22 7.95 4.83 2.50
CA HIS A 22 8.52 4.13 1.34
C HIS A 22 8.43 4.99 0.08
N GLY A 23 7.29 5.66 -0.13
CA GLY A 23 7.09 6.58 -1.25
C GLY A 23 8.06 7.77 -1.23
N LEU A 24 8.27 8.40 -0.06
CA LEU A 24 9.24 9.48 0.13
C LEU A 24 10.68 9.02 -0.16
N HIS A 25 11.05 7.82 0.27
CA HIS A 25 12.34 7.24 -0.08
C HIS A 25 12.49 7.08 -1.61
N LYS A 26 11.45 6.64 -2.32
CA LYS A 26 11.47 6.53 -3.79
C LYS A 26 11.47 7.87 -4.51
N LEU A 27 10.85 8.91 -3.93
CA LEU A 27 10.90 10.26 -4.49
C LEU A 27 12.31 10.84 -4.43
N THR A 28 13.06 10.49 -3.39
CA THR A 28 14.43 10.99 -3.17
C THR A 28 15.51 10.16 -3.87
N HIS A 29 15.34 8.83 -3.92
CA HIS A 29 16.33 7.90 -4.46
C HIS A 29 15.98 7.37 -5.86
N GLY A 30 14.76 7.66 -6.34
CA GLY A 30 14.25 7.20 -7.63
C GLY A 30 13.69 5.77 -7.60
N VAL A 31 13.27 5.29 -8.78
CA VAL A 31 12.66 3.96 -8.99
C VAL A 31 13.51 3.06 -9.89
N GLN A 32 14.79 3.37 -10.08
CA GLN A 32 15.68 2.64 -10.99
C GLN A 32 15.80 1.15 -10.63
N GLY A 33 15.77 0.81 -9.33
CA GLY A 33 15.74 -0.58 -8.89
C GLY A 33 14.49 -1.33 -9.37
N ILE A 34 13.33 -0.67 -9.41
CA ILE A 34 12.07 -1.24 -9.92
C ILE A 34 12.13 -1.35 -11.45
N MET A 35 12.69 -0.34 -12.13
CA MET A 35 12.90 -0.38 -13.59
C MET A 35 13.76 -1.59 -13.98
N GLY A 36 14.86 -1.84 -13.27
CA GLY A 36 15.71 -3.01 -13.49
C GLY A 36 14.97 -4.34 -13.27
N MET A 37 14.14 -4.44 -12.23
CA MET A 37 13.32 -5.64 -11.98
C MET A 37 12.26 -5.87 -13.05
N LEU A 38 11.66 -4.81 -13.59
CA LEU A 38 10.68 -4.87 -14.68
C LEU A 38 11.36 -5.30 -15.97
N ALA A 39 12.48 -4.67 -16.33
CA ALA A 39 13.26 -5.02 -17.51
C ALA A 39 13.71 -6.49 -17.46
N ALA A 40 14.17 -6.98 -16.31
CA ALA A 40 14.56 -8.38 -16.12
C ALA A 40 13.42 -9.38 -16.33
N ARG A 41 12.16 -8.96 -16.15
CA ARG A 41 10.96 -9.76 -16.44
C ARG A 41 10.33 -9.47 -17.80
N GLY A 42 10.96 -8.64 -18.64
CA GLY A 42 10.47 -8.28 -19.98
C GLY A 42 9.33 -7.25 -19.99
N TRP A 43 9.12 -6.54 -18.88
CA TRP A 43 8.10 -5.50 -18.79
C TRP A 43 8.64 -4.12 -19.19
N PRO A 44 7.80 -3.24 -19.75
CA PRO A 44 8.17 -1.85 -20.00
C PRO A 44 8.55 -1.12 -18.70
N GLU A 45 9.70 -0.45 -18.70
CA GLU A 45 10.23 0.23 -17.50
C GLU A 45 9.35 1.37 -17.00
N PHE A 46 8.52 1.98 -17.87
CA PHE A 46 7.61 3.06 -17.48
C PHE A 46 6.62 2.63 -16.40
N PHE A 47 6.33 1.34 -16.25
CA PHE A 47 5.48 0.85 -15.16
C PHE A 47 6.08 1.11 -13.76
N ALA A 48 7.39 1.35 -13.66
CA ALA A 48 8.03 1.70 -12.40
C ALA A 48 7.47 2.99 -11.78
N TYR A 49 7.01 3.95 -12.60
CA TYR A 49 6.37 5.18 -12.12
C TYR A 49 5.04 4.91 -11.39
N GLY A 50 4.42 3.75 -11.63
CA GLY A 50 3.26 3.29 -10.87
C GLY A 50 3.55 3.16 -9.36
N ALA A 51 4.81 2.95 -8.97
CA ALA A 51 5.20 2.93 -7.55
C ALA A 51 4.94 4.27 -6.85
N TYR A 52 5.05 5.41 -7.55
CA TYR A 52 4.71 6.70 -6.98
C TYR A 52 3.21 6.84 -6.74
N VAL A 53 2.39 6.28 -7.63
CA VAL A 53 0.93 6.26 -7.43
C VAL A 53 0.58 5.36 -6.25
N GLY A 54 1.19 4.18 -6.16
CA GLY A 54 0.95 3.19 -5.11
C GLY A 54 1.46 3.55 -3.72
N GLU A 55 2.56 4.31 -3.61
CA GLU A 55 3.20 4.61 -2.32
C GLU A 55 3.21 6.08 -1.92
N VAL A 56 2.81 7.00 -2.81
CA VAL A 56 2.70 8.42 -2.48
C VAL A 56 1.25 8.87 -2.62
N VAL A 57 0.70 8.81 -3.83
CA VAL A 57 -0.63 9.37 -4.10
C VAL A 57 -1.71 8.61 -3.34
N ALA A 58 -1.76 7.29 -3.48
CA ALA A 58 -2.77 6.49 -2.80
C ALA A 58 -2.66 6.56 -1.26
N PRO A 59 -1.47 6.46 -0.64
CA PRO A 59 -1.33 6.65 0.81
C PRO A 59 -1.75 8.03 1.31
N LEU A 60 -1.47 9.11 0.57
CA LEU A 60 -1.96 10.45 0.92
C LEU A 60 -3.48 10.52 0.88
N LEU A 61 -4.11 9.94 -0.15
CA LEU A 61 -5.56 9.85 -0.24
C LEU A 61 -6.16 9.05 0.92
N LEU A 62 -5.52 7.95 1.34
CA LEU A 62 -5.94 7.17 2.51
C LEU A 62 -5.88 7.98 3.81
N ILE A 63 -4.79 8.72 4.03
CA ILE A 63 -4.60 9.55 5.23
C ILE A 63 -5.68 10.63 5.31
N ILE A 64 -5.91 11.33 4.20
CA ILE A 64 -6.92 12.39 4.10
C ILE A 64 -8.35 11.81 4.15
N GLY A 65 -8.50 10.56 3.72
CA GLY A 65 -9.78 9.88 3.59
C GLY A 65 -10.53 10.14 2.29
N LEU A 66 -9.91 10.79 1.32
CA LEU A 66 -10.57 11.06 0.05
C LEU A 66 -10.45 9.85 -0.88
N PHE A 67 -11.55 9.45 -1.53
CA PHE A 67 -11.58 8.30 -2.44
C PHE A 67 -10.97 7.04 -1.79
N THR A 68 -11.40 6.75 -0.56
CA THR A 68 -10.68 5.82 0.32
C THR A 68 -10.64 4.41 -0.29
N ARG A 69 -11.74 3.95 -0.88
CA ARG A 69 -11.82 2.61 -1.49
C ARG A 69 -10.91 2.48 -2.72
N PRO A 70 -11.02 3.31 -3.77
CA PRO A 70 -10.13 3.19 -4.92
C PRO A 70 -8.66 3.42 -4.54
N ALA A 71 -8.35 4.33 -3.60
CA ALA A 71 -6.99 4.50 -3.09
C ALA A 71 -6.47 3.21 -2.41
N ALA A 72 -7.29 2.57 -1.58
CA ALA A 72 -6.94 1.29 -0.96
C ALA A 72 -6.73 0.18 -2.00
N LEU A 73 -7.55 0.14 -3.04
CA LEU A 73 -7.40 -0.84 -4.13
C LEU A 73 -6.09 -0.63 -4.90
N ILE A 74 -5.70 0.62 -5.15
CA ILE A 74 -4.40 0.95 -5.75
C ILE A 74 -3.27 0.41 -4.87
N VAL A 75 -3.33 0.61 -3.55
CA VAL A 75 -2.33 0.06 -2.62
C VAL A 75 -2.29 -1.47 -2.67
N VAL A 76 -3.45 -2.14 -2.72
CA VAL A 76 -3.53 -3.61 -2.85
C VAL A 76 -2.82 -4.08 -4.12
N VAL A 77 -3.15 -3.49 -5.27
CA VAL A 77 -2.51 -3.84 -6.56
C VAL A 77 -1.00 -3.58 -6.50
N HIS A 78 -0.59 -2.47 -5.90
CA HIS A 78 0.82 -2.12 -5.74
C HIS A 78 1.57 -3.13 -4.86
N MET A 79 0.97 -3.59 -3.76
CA MET A 79 1.54 -4.65 -2.91
C MET A 79 1.65 -5.98 -3.66
N LEU A 80 0.64 -6.35 -4.47
CA LEU A 80 0.71 -7.54 -5.32
C LEU A 80 1.86 -7.45 -6.35
N MET A 81 2.06 -6.27 -6.95
CA MET A 81 3.20 -6.04 -7.84
C MET A 81 4.53 -6.12 -7.09
N ALA A 82 4.62 -5.61 -5.86
CA ALA A 82 5.81 -5.75 -5.02
C ALA A 82 6.12 -7.22 -4.71
N PHE A 83 5.11 -8.03 -4.38
CA PHE A 83 5.27 -9.47 -4.22
C PHE A 83 5.77 -10.16 -5.49
N TYR A 84 5.13 -9.85 -6.61
CA TYR A 84 5.49 -10.42 -7.90
C TYR A 84 6.92 -10.04 -8.32
N LEU A 85 7.32 -8.79 -8.12
CA LEU A 85 8.61 -8.28 -8.61
C LEU A 85 9.78 -8.61 -7.68
N ALA A 86 9.61 -8.43 -6.37
CA ALA A 86 10.73 -8.45 -5.42
C ALA A 86 10.74 -9.68 -4.50
N HIS A 87 9.61 -10.37 -4.30
CA HIS A 87 9.46 -11.31 -3.19
C HIS A 87 8.94 -12.71 -3.58
N THR A 88 8.94 -13.08 -4.87
CA THR A 88 8.38 -14.37 -5.33
C THR A 88 9.01 -15.58 -4.63
N GLY A 89 10.33 -15.55 -4.39
CA GLY A 89 11.05 -16.63 -3.71
C GLY A 89 10.88 -16.67 -2.19
N GLN A 90 10.26 -15.63 -1.60
CA GLN A 90 10.10 -15.49 -0.15
C GLN A 90 8.67 -15.78 0.32
N LEU A 91 7.74 -16.02 -0.60
CA LEU A 91 6.29 -16.15 -0.31
C LEU A 91 5.97 -17.24 0.72
N LEU A 92 6.72 -18.33 0.74
CA LEU A 92 6.55 -19.43 1.70
C LEU A 92 7.72 -19.54 2.68
N SER A 93 8.61 -18.54 2.69
CA SER A 93 9.79 -18.56 3.55
C SER A 93 9.47 -18.05 4.95
N ILE A 94 10.11 -18.66 5.93
CA ILE A 94 10.04 -18.30 7.34
C ILE A 94 11.39 -17.67 7.71
N ASP A 95 11.35 -16.55 8.41
CA ASP A 95 12.56 -15.87 8.89
C ASP A 95 13.12 -16.56 10.16
N ARG A 96 14.31 -16.16 10.60
CA ARG A 96 15.02 -16.72 11.75
C ARG A 96 14.25 -16.63 13.07
N SER A 97 13.30 -15.70 13.16
CA SER A 97 12.40 -15.55 14.31
C SER A 97 11.21 -16.52 14.31
N GLY A 98 11.03 -17.30 13.23
CA GLY A 98 9.86 -18.16 13.04
C GLY A 98 8.64 -17.46 12.42
N GLY A 99 8.73 -16.17 12.14
CA GLY A 99 7.70 -15.38 11.46
C GLY A 99 7.71 -15.55 9.94
N TRP A 100 6.62 -15.15 9.28
CA TRP A 100 6.60 -15.13 7.82
C TRP A 100 7.56 -14.06 7.30
N ALA A 101 8.42 -14.39 6.34
CA ALA A 101 9.46 -13.47 5.87
C ALA A 101 8.92 -12.17 5.25
N LEU A 102 7.63 -12.14 4.90
CA LEU A 102 6.95 -11.01 4.29
C LEU A 102 5.82 -10.45 5.15
N GLU A 103 5.91 -10.59 6.48
CA GLU A 103 4.93 -10.08 7.43
C GLU A 103 4.56 -8.62 7.17
N LEU A 104 5.54 -7.74 6.98
CA LEU A 104 5.28 -6.31 6.78
C LEU A 104 4.51 -6.04 5.48
N GLN A 105 4.93 -6.65 4.37
CA GLN A 105 4.24 -6.55 3.09
C GLN A 105 2.82 -7.13 3.18
N GLY A 106 2.66 -8.22 3.93
CA GLY A 106 1.37 -8.81 4.26
C GLY A 106 0.46 -7.86 5.02
N MET A 107 0.99 -7.21 6.07
CA MET A 107 0.25 -6.23 6.86
C MET A 107 -0.21 -5.04 6.01
N PHE A 108 0.60 -4.57 5.07
CA PHE A 108 0.16 -3.53 4.13
C PHE A 108 -0.90 -4.02 3.17
N LEU A 109 -0.75 -5.21 2.58
CA LEU A 109 -1.74 -5.80 1.67
C LEU A 109 -3.10 -5.98 2.37
N PHE A 110 -3.12 -6.68 3.50
CA PHE A 110 -4.36 -6.98 4.22
C PHE A 110 -4.92 -5.76 4.95
N GLY A 111 -4.06 -4.83 5.40
CA GLY A 111 -4.47 -3.55 5.95
C GLY A 111 -5.17 -2.69 4.90
N ALA A 112 -4.60 -2.58 3.70
CA ALA A 112 -5.24 -1.88 2.58
C ALA A 112 -6.54 -2.55 2.15
N LEU A 113 -6.57 -3.89 2.05
CA LEU A 113 -7.80 -4.63 1.76
C LEU A 113 -8.89 -4.37 2.82
N SER A 114 -8.50 -4.34 4.09
CA SER A 114 -9.42 -4.01 5.18
C SER A 114 -9.98 -2.59 5.02
N ILE A 115 -9.15 -1.61 4.66
CA ILE A 115 -9.61 -0.24 4.38
C ILE A 115 -10.58 -0.21 3.19
N PHE A 116 -10.28 -0.95 2.11
CA PHE A 116 -11.16 -1.07 0.95
C PHE A 116 -12.55 -1.62 1.32
N LEU A 117 -12.61 -2.62 2.20
CA LEU A 117 -13.86 -3.24 2.63
C LEU A 117 -14.64 -2.36 3.62
N LEU A 118 -13.94 -1.71 4.57
CA LEU A 118 -14.52 -0.91 5.64
C LEU A 118 -14.94 0.51 5.21
N GLY A 119 -14.28 1.06 4.18
CA GLY A 119 -14.48 2.43 3.72
C GLY A 119 -13.85 3.50 4.62
N ALA A 120 -14.18 4.77 4.35
CA ALA A 120 -13.50 5.94 4.93
C ALA A 120 -13.84 6.21 6.41
N GLY A 121 -15.07 5.94 6.82
CA GLY A 121 -15.56 6.31 8.15
C GLY A 121 -15.72 7.82 8.36
N ARG A 122 -16.15 8.22 9.57
CA ARG A 122 -16.62 9.60 9.85
C ARG A 122 -15.52 10.67 9.84
N TYR A 123 -14.26 10.28 10.07
CA TYR A 123 -13.11 11.19 10.12
C TYR A 123 -12.47 11.37 8.73
N SER A 124 -13.27 11.30 7.68
CA SER A 124 -12.85 11.47 6.31
C SER A 124 -13.13 12.89 5.86
N MET A 125 -12.21 13.51 5.10
CA MET A 125 -12.50 14.77 4.41
C MET A 125 -13.38 14.57 3.16
N GLY A 126 -13.55 13.33 2.70
CA GLY A 126 -14.54 12.94 1.69
C GLY A 126 -15.88 12.61 2.34
N ASN A 127 -16.99 12.97 1.68
CA ASN A 127 -18.32 12.61 2.17
C ASN A 127 -18.47 11.08 2.15
N SER A 128 -18.69 10.46 3.32
CA SER A 128 -18.87 9.00 3.50
C SER A 128 -19.96 8.37 2.63
N ARG A 129 -20.78 9.18 1.93
CA ARG A 129 -21.83 8.73 1.00
C ARG A 129 -21.34 8.42 -0.42
N TYR A 130 -20.12 8.83 -0.79
CA TYR A 130 -19.56 8.61 -2.14
C TYR A 130 -18.39 7.62 -2.18
N ASP A 131 -18.09 6.97 -1.05
CA ASP A 131 -17.11 5.88 -0.94
C ASP A 131 -17.80 4.52 -0.89
#